data_AF-A0A432WN28-F1
#
_entry.id   AF-A0A432WN28-F1
#
_cell.length_a   1.000
_cell.length_b   1.000
_cell.length_c   1.000
_cell.angle_alpha   90.00
_cell.angle_beta   90.00
_cell.angle_gamma   90.00
#
_symmetry.space_group_name_H-M   'P 1'
#
loop_
_entity.id
_entity.type
_entity.pdbx_description
1 polymer ?
#
loop_
_entity_poly.entity_id
_entity_poly.type
_entity_poly.pdbx_seq_one_letter_code
_entity_poly.pdbx_strand_id
1 'polypeptide(L)'
;MFLGGIVLSFHKKDCLERVKSLMSNDDEASFRYACLELRQCIESIAYAKLKNYKKVVPESQFSEWHPKRVFDFLLEMEPKADKDYHLNIYEEDENGNPKKLVFSGDHKTISLQYIKKNYNKIGYYLHTPTLNKQAEYHEASTKLKRYLDKLVKELEPIIDCTFDSRMGIAAHFNCHDCGQSVYHNLETIKIGKNIRCLNEQCGKIYYVENYIDEKPLVKPIQMKITCDCGNDIYVDQHKVKENTYIDCECGDRYLIDKRWVYRKET
;
A
#
# COMPACT_ATOMS: atom_id res chain seq x y z
N MET A 1 -24.29 -16.99 34.48
CA MET A 1 -23.18 -17.80 33.94
C MET A 1 -22.85 -17.21 32.57
N PHE A 2 -21.91 -16.26 32.52
CA PHE A 2 -21.50 -15.65 31.26
C PHE A 2 -20.62 -16.66 30.53
N LEU A 3 -21.13 -17.23 29.43
CA LEU A 3 -20.30 -17.90 28.44
C LEU A 3 -19.41 -16.81 27.83
N GLY A 4 -18.19 -16.68 28.35
CA GLY A 4 -17.14 -15.89 27.73
C GLY A 4 -16.83 -16.51 26.38
N GLY A 5 -17.49 -16.02 25.33
CA GLY A 5 -17.20 -16.40 23.96
C GLY A 5 -15.73 -16.09 23.68
N ILE A 6 -15.00 -17.08 23.18
CA ILE A 6 -13.64 -16.87 22.69
C ILE A 6 -13.75 -15.89 21.52
N VAL A 7 -13.40 -14.64 21.76
CA VAL A 7 -13.31 -13.63 20.70
C VAL A 7 -12.05 -13.96 19.91
N LEU A 8 -12.22 -14.36 18.65
CA LEU A 8 -11.10 -14.57 17.74
C LEU A 8 -10.38 -13.23 17.54
N SER A 9 -9.14 -13.14 18.03
CA SER A 9 -8.29 -11.97 17.86
C SER A 9 -7.44 -12.10 16.60
N PHE A 10 -7.57 -11.11 15.72
CA PHE A 10 -6.74 -10.95 14.52
C PHE A 10 -5.53 -10.04 14.77
N HIS A 11 -5.15 -9.82 16.03
CA HIS A 11 -3.97 -9.06 16.35
C HIS A 11 -2.71 -9.83 15.94
N LYS A 12 -1.74 -9.14 15.30
CA LYS A 12 -0.51 -9.74 14.74
C LYS A 12 0.22 -10.69 15.70
N LYS A 13 0.28 -10.36 16.99
CA LYS A 13 0.89 -11.23 18.03
C LYS A 13 0.14 -12.54 18.17
N ASP A 14 -1.18 -12.47 18.32
CA ASP A 14 -2.02 -13.65 18.51
C ASP A 14 -2.00 -14.55 17.28
N CYS A 15 -1.99 -13.96 16.08
CA CYS A 15 -1.84 -14.72 14.84
C CYS A 15 -0.50 -15.47 14.79
N LEU A 16 0.62 -14.80 15.12
CA LEU A 16 1.94 -15.45 15.09
C LEU A 16 2.06 -16.56 16.15
N GLU A 17 1.50 -16.37 17.34
CA GLU A 17 1.50 -17.41 18.37
C GLU A 17 0.66 -18.64 17.95
N ARG A 18 -0.48 -18.43 17.28
CA ARG A 18 -1.24 -19.53 16.68
C ARG A 18 -0.44 -20.25 15.60
N VAL A 19 0.30 -19.53 14.75
CA VAL A 19 1.21 -20.14 13.76
C VAL A 19 2.21 -21.07 14.45
N LYS A 20 2.89 -20.59 15.52
CA LYS A 20 3.86 -21.40 16.27
C LYS A 20 3.21 -22.65 16.87
N SER A 21 2.03 -22.51 17.47
CA SER A 21 1.28 -23.64 18.05
C SER A 21 0.80 -24.64 16.99
N LEU A 22 0.41 -24.20 15.80
CA LEU A 22 0.01 -25.10 14.71
C LEU A 22 1.23 -25.85 14.17
N MET A 23 2.37 -25.17 14.06
CA MET A 23 3.60 -25.79 13.55
C MET A 23 4.19 -26.85 14.48
N SER A 24 3.81 -26.89 15.76
CA SER A 24 4.24 -27.95 16.69
C SER A 24 3.51 -29.28 16.53
N ASN A 25 2.34 -29.31 15.88
CA ASN A 25 1.55 -30.54 15.71
C ASN A 25 2.15 -31.50 14.65
N ASP A 26 3.11 -31.01 13.86
CA ASP A 26 3.84 -31.74 12.80
C ASP A 26 2.96 -32.51 11.80
N ASP A 27 1.78 -31.95 11.50
CA ASP A 27 0.86 -32.50 10.51
C ASP A 27 0.52 -31.48 9.41
N GLU A 28 0.10 -32.01 8.26
CA GLU A 28 -0.18 -31.23 7.07
C GLU A 28 -1.33 -30.23 7.24
N ALA A 29 -2.41 -30.64 7.92
CA ALA A 29 -3.57 -29.78 8.11
C ALA A 29 -3.18 -28.57 8.97
N SER A 30 -2.41 -28.80 10.04
CA SER A 30 -1.87 -27.72 10.87
C SER A 30 -0.96 -26.78 10.07
N PHE A 31 -0.11 -27.28 9.16
CA PHE A 31 0.69 -26.39 8.29
C PHE A 31 -0.16 -25.55 7.33
N ARG A 32 -1.27 -26.10 6.81
CA ARG A 32 -2.23 -25.32 6.00
C ARG A 32 -2.91 -24.24 6.84
N TYR A 33 -3.34 -24.55 8.07
CA TYR A 33 -3.91 -23.55 8.96
C TYR A 33 -2.88 -22.50 9.38
N ALA A 34 -1.62 -22.88 9.56
CA ALA A 34 -0.53 -21.93 9.82
C ALA A 34 -0.34 -20.95 8.65
N CYS A 35 -0.55 -21.37 7.40
CA CYS A 35 -0.57 -20.46 6.25
C CYS A 35 -1.69 -19.42 6.37
N LEU A 36 -2.89 -19.82 6.80
CA LEU A 36 -4.02 -18.91 6.98
C LEU A 36 -3.69 -17.86 8.06
N GLU A 37 -3.16 -18.31 9.20
CA GLU A 37 -2.79 -17.43 10.31
C GLU A 37 -1.65 -16.47 9.94
N LEU A 38 -0.66 -16.91 9.15
CA LEU A 38 0.37 -16.01 8.61
C LEU A 38 -0.20 -14.93 7.69
N ARG A 39 -1.22 -15.23 6.88
CA ARG A 39 -1.88 -14.19 6.06
C ARG A 39 -2.57 -13.17 6.94
N GLN A 40 -3.32 -13.62 7.95
CA GLN A 40 -3.95 -12.73 8.92
C GLN A 40 -2.93 -11.89 9.69
N CYS A 41 -1.77 -12.47 10.03
CA CYS A 41 -0.66 -11.75 10.66
C CYS A 41 -0.15 -10.62 9.76
N ILE A 42 0.11 -10.89 8.47
CA ILE A 42 0.57 -9.87 7.50
C ILE A 42 -0.50 -8.78 7.29
N GLU A 43 -1.77 -9.16 7.21
CA GLU A 43 -2.89 -8.21 7.14
C GLU A 43 -2.97 -7.32 8.37
N SER A 44 -2.86 -7.91 9.55
CA SER A 44 -2.87 -7.19 10.83
C SER A 44 -1.72 -6.18 10.92
N ILE A 45 -0.51 -6.55 10.44
CA ILE A 45 0.63 -5.63 10.33
C ILE A 45 0.30 -4.47 9.39
N ALA A 46 -0.23 -4.74 8.20
CA ALA A 46 -0.59 -3.72 7.23
C ALA A 46 -1.65 -2.75 7.78
N TYR A 47 -2.70 -3.28 8.42
CA TYR A 47 -3.77 -2.47 8.98
C TYR A 47 -3.32 -1.68 10.21
N ALA A 48 -2.50 -2.25 11.09
CA ALA A 48 -1.92 -1.53 12.20
C ALA A 48 -1.16 -0.28 11.70
N LYS A 49 -0.40 -0.42 10.61
CA LYS A 49 0.32 0.69 9.99
C LYS A 49 -0.63 1.70 9.34
N LEU A 50 -1.65 1.23 8.62
CA LEU A 50 -2.66 2.10 7.99
C LEU A 50 -3.43 2.93 9.03
N LYS A 51 -3.62 2.43 10.26
CA LYS A 51 -4.25 3.20 11.36
C LYS A 51 -3.51 4.52 11.64
N ASN A 52 -2.20 4.59 11.44
CA ASN A 52 -1.42 5.82 11.60
C ASN A 52 -1.78 6.91 10.57
N TYR A 53 -2.55 6.55 9.54
CA TYR A 53 -2.94 7.42 8.42
C TYR A 53 -4.44 7.76 8.44
N LYS A 54 -5.19 7.39 9.49
CA LYS A 54 -6.64 7.69 9.62
C LYS A 54 -7.03 9.15 9.47
N LYS A 55 -6.14 10.08 9.81
CA LYS A 55 -6.42 11.52 9.66
C LYS A 55 -6.40 12.00 8.21
N VAL A 56 -5.77 11.23 7.30
CA VAL A 56 -5.54 11.63 5.90
C VAL A 56 -6.20 10.70 4.90
N VAL A 57 -6.57 9.49 5.32
CA VAL A 57 -7.29 8.51 4.52
C VAL A 57 -8.77 8.59 4.86
N PRO A 58 -9.69 8.76 3.88
CA PRO A 58 -11.12 8.65 4.13
C PRO A 58 -11.50 7.29 4.69
N GLU A 59 -12.45 7.22 5.61
CA GLU A 59 -12.89 5.96 6.20
C GLU A 59 -13.41 4.94 5.17
N SER A 60 -14.03 5.42 4.09
CA SER A 60 -14.48 4.58 2.97
C SER A 60 -13.35 3.82 2.27
N GLN A 61 -12.10 4.28 2.43
CA GLN A 61 -10.91 3.61 1.91
C GLN A 61 -10.35 2.57 2.89
N PHE A 62 -10.93 2.33 4.07
CA PHE A 62 -10.41 1.30 4.99
C PHE A 62 -11.03 -0.08 4.78
N SER A 63 -12.16 -0.19 4.08
CA SER A 63 -12.98 -1.42 4.02
C SER A 63 -12.53 -2.44 2.97
N GLU A 64 -11.76 -2.04 1.95
CA GLU A 64 -11.49 -2.89 0.76
C GLU A 64 -10.00 -3.23 0.57
N TRP A 65 -9.18 -2.99 1.57
CA TRP A 65 -7.74 -2.89 1.35
C TRP A 65 -7.02 -4.19 1.65
N HIS A 66 -6.43 -4.82 0.62
CA HIS A 66 -5.50 -5.95 0.82
C HIS A 66 -4.08 -5.45 1.13
N PRO A 67 -3.19 -6.24 1.76
CA PRO A 67 -1.88 -5.77 2.24
C PRO A 67 -1.01 -5.08 1.20
N LYS A 68 -0.97 -5.61 -0.03
CA LYS A 68 -0.24 -4.97 -1.14
C LYS A 68 -0.75 -3.55 -1.40
N ARG A 69 -2.07 -3.35 -1.45
CA ARG A 69 -2.70 -2.04 -1.72
C ARG A 69 -2.39 -1.06 -0.59
N VAL A 70 -2.46 -1.54 0.65
CA VAL A 70 -2.04 -0.77 1.83
C VAL A 70 -0.62 -0.27 1.63
N PHE A 71 0.34 -1.14 1.32
CA PHE A 71 1.73 -0.72 1.19
C PHE A 71 2.03 0.12 -0.06
N ASP A 72 1.36 -0.13 -1.18
CA ASP A 72 1.45 0.75 -2.36
C ASP A 72 1.03 2.19 -1.97
N PHE A 73 -0.11 2.33 -1.31
CA PHE A 73 -0.59 3.62 -0.82
C PHE A 73 0.35 4.24 0.22
N LEU A 74 0.81 3.46 1.21
CA LEU A 74 1.72 3.97 2.22
C LEU A 74 3.01 4.51 1.60
N LEU A 75 3.52 3.86 0.54
CA LEU A 75 4.70 4.31 -0.19
C LEU A 75 4.45 5.54 -1.08
N GLU A 76 3.24 5.68 -1.63
CA GLU A 76 2.80 6.92 -2.28
C GLU A 76 2.73 8.08 -1.28
N MET A 77 2.33 7.79 -0.05
CA MET A 77 2.19 8.77 1.02
C MET A 77 3.48 9.08 1.76
N GLU A 78 4.41 8.12 1.87
CA GLU A 78 5.67 8.23 2.58
C GLU A 78 6.68 7.24 1.95
N PRO A 79 7.66 7.71 1.16
CA PRO A 79 8.57 6.85 0.38
C PRO A 79 9.37 5.84 1.20
N LYS A 80 9.54 6.13 2.49
CA LYS A 80 10.29 5.30 3.44
C LYS A 80 9.38 4.47 4.34
N ALA A 81 8.07 4.42 4.07
CA ALA A 81 7.11 3.67 4.86
C ALA A 81 7.45 2.16 4.92
N ASP A 82 8.21 1.62 3.99
CA ASP A 82 8.60 0.21 3.97
C ASP A 82 10.04 -0.05 4.45
N LYS A 83 10.64 0.93 5.14
CA LYS A 83 12.01 0.89 5.66
C LYS A 83 12.02 0.81 7.18
N ASP A 84 13.01 0.07 7.69
CA ASP A 84 13.36 0.05 9.10
C ASP A 84 14.12 1.33 9.47
N TYR A 85 13.99 1.77 10.71
CA TYR A 85 14.79 2.86 11.27
C TYR A 85 14.90 2.75 12.79
N HIS A 86 15.86 3.48 13.34
CA HIS A 86 16.05 3.62 14.77
C HIS A 86 15.79 5.08 15.15
N LEU A 87 15.02 5.30 16.22
CA LEU A 87 14.68 6.65 16.68
C LEU A 87 15.25 6.88 18.07
N ASN A 88 16.07 7.93 18.19
CA ASN A 88 16.52 8.46 19.46
C ASN A 88 15.94 9.86 19.66
N ILE A 89 15.35 10.11 20.84
CA ILE A 89 14.85 11.41 21.24
C ILE A 89 15.67 11.86 22.44
N TYR A 90 16.21 13.07 22.37
CA TYR A 90 17.01 13.68 23.43
C TYR A 90 16.31 14.91 23.99
N GLU A 91 16.47 15.13 25.29
CA GLU A 91 16.22 16.42 25.93
C GLU A 91 17.37 17.37 25.57
N GLU A 92 17.03 18.59 25.16
CA GLU A 92 17.97 19.63 24.80
C GLU A 92 18.42 20.41 26.04
N ASP A 93 19.66 20.92 26.05
CA ASP A 93 20.11 21.92 27.01
C ASP A 93 19.67 23.35 26.62
N GLU A 94 20.02 24.34 27.45
CA GLU A 94 19.71 25.76 27.19
C GLU A 94 20.31 26.31 25.88
N ASN A 95 21.29 25.60 25.31
CA ASN A 95 21.94 25.94 24.05
C ASN A 95 21.45 25.08 22.86
N GLY A 96 20.44 24.24 23.05
CA GLY A 96 19.90 23.35 22.02
C GLY A 96 20.74 22.09 21.74
N ASN A 97 21.71 21.75 22.60
CA ASN A 97 22.51 20.53 22.41
C ASN A 97 21.85 19.31 23.05
N PRO A 98 21.98 18.10 22.45
CA PRO A 98 21.46 16.87 23.04
C PRO A 98 22.12 16.58 24.39
N LYS A 99 21.34 16.59 25.47
CA LYS A 99 21.84 16.39 26.84
C LYS A 99 21.55 15.00 27.37
N LYS A 100 20.30 14.55 27.23
CA LYS A 100 19.84 13.29 27.85
C LYS A 100 18.94 12.51 26.90
N LEU A 101 19.26 11.24 26.68
CA LEU A 101 18.39 10.34 25.93
C LEU A 101 17.09 10.07 26.70
N VAL A 102 15.96 10.44 26.12
CA VAL A 102 14.60 10.27 26.67
C VAL A 102 13.92 9.04 26.08
N PHE A 103 14.21 8.73 24.82
CA PHE A 103 13.66 7.57 24.13
C PHE A 103 14.68 7.00 23.16
N SER A 104 14.75 5.68 23.08
CA SER A 104 15.47 4.94 22.06
C SER A 104 14.64 3.72 21.70
N GLY A 105 14.45 3.49 20.41
CA GLY A 105 13.66 2.35 19.95
C GLY A 105 13.87 2.03 18.49
N ASP A 106 13.58 0.78 18.16
CA ASP A 106 13.61 0.28 16.79
C ASP A 106 12.22 0.23 16.19
N HIS A 107 12.13 0.74 14.97
CA HIS A 107 11.05 0.50 14.05
C HIS A 107 11.45 -0.61 13.08
N LYS A 108 10.60 -1.62 12.97
CA LYS A 108 10.74 -2.73 12.01
C LYS A 108 9.46 -2.89 11.23
N THR A 109 9.58 -3.13 9.92
CA THR A 109 8.39 -3.27 9.06
C THR A 109 8.58 -4.27 7.93
N ILE A 110 7.48 -4.68 7.31
CA ILE A 110 7.53 -5.50 6.09
C ILE A 110 7.71 -4.61 4.87
N SER A 111 8.50 -5.05 3.90
CA SER A 111 8.64 -4.33 2.63
C SER A 111 7.52 -4.67 1.65
N LEU A 112 7.25 -3.80 0.68
CA LEU A 112 6.31 -4.14 -0.40
C LEU A 112 6.77 -5.38 -1.19
N GLN A 113 8.08 -5.55 -1.34
CA GLN A 113 8.66 -6.73 -1.97
C GLN A 113 8.40 -8.00 -1.15
N TYR A 114 8.50 -7.92 0.18
CA TYR A 114 8.17 -9.01 1.09
C TYR A 114 6.72 -9.46 0.90
N ILE A 115 5.77 -8.51 0.84
CA ILE A 115 4.35 -8.80 0.62
C ILE A 115 4.14 -9.49 -0.73
N LYS A 116 4.66 -8.90 -1.82
CA LYS A 116 4.52 -9.46 -3.18
C LYS A 116 5.06 -10.89 -3.26
N LYS A 117 6.18 -11.16 -2.60
CA LYS A 117 6.83 -12.48 -2.59
C LYS A 117 6.06 -13.49 -1.74
N ASN A 118 5.71 -13.13 -0.51
CA ASN A 118 5.31 -14.09 0.50
C ASN A 118 3.79 -14.24 0.60
N TYR A 119 3.02 -13.16 0.51
CA TYR A 119 1.56 -13.20 0.73
C TYR A 119 0.83 -14.09 -0.29
N ASN A 120 1.16 -13.95 -1.57
CA ASN A 120 0.62 -14.80 -2.64
C ASN A 120 1.11 -16.25 -2.51
N LYS A 121 2.40 -16.44 -2.18
CA LYS A 121 2.98 -17.77 -2.00
C LYS A 121 2.36 -18.54 -0.83
N ILE A 122 2.01 -17.87 0.27
CA ILE A 122 1.29 -18.48 1.39
C ILE A 122 -0.13 -18.85 0.95
N GLY A 123 -0.82 -17.95 0.23
CA GLY A 123 -2.15 -18.23 -0.31
C GLY A 123 -2.19 -19.43 -1.25
N TYR A 124 -1.13 -19.64 -2.02
CA TYR A 124 -1.00 -20.82 -2.88
C TYR A 124 -1.13 -22.15 -2.12
N TYR A 125 -0.60 -22.26 -0.89
CA TYR A 125 -0.70 -23.47 -0.09
C TYR A 125 -2.09 -23.73 0.52
N LEU A 126 -2.98 -22.73 0.49
CA LEU A 126 -4.36 -22.88 0.92
C LEU A 126 -5.25 -23.53 -0.15
N HIS A 127 -4.80 -23.55 -1.41
CA HIS A 127 -5.56 -24.17 -2.49
C HIS A 127 -5.43 -25.69 -2.51
N THR A 128 -6.43 -26.35 -3.08
CA THR A 128 -6.36 -27.76 -3.43
C THR A 128 -5.31 -27.95 -4.54
N PRO A 129 -4.33 -28.85 -4.37
CA PRO A 129 -3.32 -29.12 -5.40
C PRO A 129 -3.95 -29.64 -6.69
N THR A 130 -3.38 -29.24 -7.83
CA THR A 130 -3.74 -29.80 -9.14
C THR A 130 -3.34 -31.27 -9.24
N LEU A 131 -3.96 -32.03 -10.14
CA LEU A 131 -3.75 -33.47 -10.31
C LEU A 131 -2.26 -33.87 -10.36
N ASN A 132 -1.46 -33.15 -11.15
CA ASN A 132 -0.02 -33.42 -11.27
C ASN A 132 0.77 -33.16 -9.98
N LYS A 133 0.31 -32.23 -9.14
CA LYS A 133 0.98 -31.84 -7.89
C LYS A 133 0.55 -32.68 -6.69
N GLN A 134 -0.54 -33.44 -6.80
CA GLN A 134 -0.95 -34.37 -5.75
C GLN A 134 0.07 -35.50 -5.57
N ALA A 135 0.74 -35.92 -6.65
CA ALA A 135 1.78 -36.94 -6.59
C ALA A 135 3.04 -36.51 -5.81
N GLU A 136 3.36 -35.21 -5.82
CA GLU A 136 4.56 -34.63 -5.17
C GLU A 136 4.24 -34.01 -3.79
N TYR A 137 3.04 -34.25 -3.29
CA TYR A 137 2.47 -33.44 -2.22
C TYR A 137 3.23 -33.58 -0.88
N HIS A 138 3.73 -34.78 -0.58
CA HIS A 138 4.50 -35.02 0.64
C HIS A 138 5.81 -34.19 0.69
N GLU A 139 6.55 -34.13 -0.43
CA GLU A 139 7.77 -33.31 -0.51
C GLU A 139 7.46 -31.80 -0.40
N ALA A 140 6.33 -31.38 -0.98
CA ALA A 140 5.84 -30.01 -0.84
C ALA A 140 5.55 -29.64 0.63
N SER A 141 5.03 -30.57 1.43
CA SER A 141 4.76 -30.37 2.86
C SER A 141 6.04 -30.12 3.69
N THR A 142 7.10 -30.90 3.47
CA THR A 142 8.39 -30.66 4.16
C THR A 142 9.01 -29.31 3.76
N LYS A 143 8.91 -28.93 2.48
CA LYS A 143 9.34 -27.61 2.00
C LYS A 143 8.50 -26.49 2.62
N LEU A 144 7.20 -26.73 2.82
CA LEU A 144 6.29 -25.79 3.48
C LEU A 144 6.71 -25.53 4.92
N LYS A 145 6.94 -26.56 5.73
CA LYS A 145 7.38 -26.41 7.14
C LYS A 145 8.59 -25.48 7.26
N ARG A 146 9.66 -25.76 6.50
CA ARG A 146 10.88 -24.92 6.47
C ARG A 146 10.61 -23.49 6.03
N TYR A 147 9.68 -23.32 5.09
CA TYR A 147 9.29 -21.99 4.61
C TYR A 147 8.49 -21.22 5.67
N LEU A 148 7.58 -21.87 6.39
CA LEU A 148 6.85 -21.29 7.51
C LEU A 148 7.80 -20.89 8.65
N ASP A 149 8.75 -21.75 9.02
CA ASP A 149 9.76 -21.47 10.06
C ASP A 149 10.55 -20.21 9.72
N LYS A 150 10.92 -20.06 8.45
CA LYS A 150 11.61 -18.88 7.96
C LYS A 150 10.74 -17.63 8.12
N LEU A 151 9.47 -17.68 7.70
CA LEU A 151 8.58 -16.52 7.77
C LEU A 151 8.29 -16.10 9.21
N VAL A 152 8.15 -17.05 10.14
CA VAL A 152 8.00 -16.75 11.57
C VAL A 152 9.19 -15.93 12.07
N LYS A 153 10.42 -16.40 11.82
CA LYS A 153 11.65 -15.69 12.21
C LYS A 153 11.79 -14.31 11.57
N GLU A 154 11.33 -14.14 10.32
CA GLU A 154 11.34 -12.84 9.63
C GLU A 154 10.30 -11.87 10.20
N LEU A 155 9.16 -12.37 10.69
CA LEU A 155 8.06 -11.54 11.22
C LEU A 155 8.20 -11.22 12.71
N GLU A 156 8.86 -12.06 13.51
CA GLU A 156 9.06 -11.85 14.95
C GLU A 156 9.59 -10.43 15.28
N PRO A 157 10.72 -9.96 14.69
CA PRO A 157 11.24 -8.63 14.98
C PRO A 157 10.28 -7.48 14.62
N ILE A 158 9.39 -7.70 13.63
CA ILE A 158 8.40 -6.71 13.17
C ILE A 158 7.22 -6.65 14.13
N ILE A 159 6.88 -7.77 14.75
CA ILE A 159 5.79 -7.86 15.72
C ILE A 159 6.23 -7.32 17.09
N ASP A 160 7.50 -7.52 17.43
CA ASP A 160 8.11 -7.09 18.69
C ASP A 160 8.71 -5.69 18.62
N CYS A 161 8.57 -4.98 17.50
CA CYS A 161 9.08 -3.62 17.35
C CYS A 161 8.57 -2.68 18.46
N THR A 162 9.42 -1.76 18.91
CA THR A 162 9.12 -0.86 20.03
C THR A 162 7.98 0.11 19.70
N PHE A 163 7.93 0.58 18.46
CA PHE A 163 6.92 1.54 18.01
C PHE A 163 6.67 1.44 16.50
N ASP A 164 5.54 2.00 16.06
CA ASP A 164 5.24 2.29 14.65
C ASP A 164 4.98 3.79 14.51
N SER A 165 5.50 4.43 13.48
CA SER A 165 5.22 5.85 13.25
C SER A 165 5.16 6.20 11.76
N ARG A 166 4.71 7.43 11.51
CA ARG A 166 4.71 8.10 10.21
C ARG A 166 5.68 9.27 10.36
N MET A 167 6.77 9.29 9.60
CA MET A 167 7.86 10.27 9.77
C MET A 167 7.88 11.35 8.66
N GLY A 168 6.81 11.46 7.86
CA GLY A 168 6.73 12.41 6.75
C GLY A 168 6.01 13.73 7.06
N ILE A 169 6.56 14.83 6.54
CA ILE A 169 5.81 16.09 6.39
C ILE A 169 4.85 15.94 5.21
N ALA A 170 3.55 16.14 5.45
CA ALA A 170 2.54 16.09 4.39
C ALA A 170 2.30 17.48 3.81
N ALA A 171 2.27 17.55 2.48
CA ALA A 171 1.56 18.58 1.76
C ALA A 171 0.19 18.05 1.32
N HIS A 172 -0.75 18.96 1.12
CA HIS A 172 -2.08 18.62 0.63
C HIS A 172 -2.64 19.70 -0.29
N PHE A 173 -3.55 19.30 -1.16
CA PHE A 173 -4.39 20.18 -1.96
C PHE A 173 -5.77 19.53 -2.12
N ASN A 174 -6.78 20.28 -2.53
CA ASN A 174 -8.10 19.71 -2.81
C ASN A 174 -8.20 19.29 -4.27
N CYS A 175 -8.65 18.06 -4.51
CA CYS A 175 -8.91 17.58 -5.86
C CYS A 175 -9.91 18.50 -6.57
N HIS A 176 -9.58 18.99 -7.76
CA HIS A 176 -10.44 19.87 -8.56
C HIS A 176 -11.73 19.17 -9.05
N ASP A 177 -11.80 17.85 -8.97
CA ASP A 177 -12.92 17.04 -9.47
C ASP A 177 -13.84 16.57 -8.34
N CYS A 178 -13.29 15.88 -7.34
CA CYS A 178 -14.09 15.33 -6.23
C CYS A 178 -14.04 16.18 -4.95
N GLY A 179 -13.28 17.28 -4.92
CA GLY A 179 -13.13 18.15 -3.75
C GLY A 179 -12.33 17.56 -2.58
N GLN A 180 -12.06 16.25 -2.60
CA GLN A 180 -11.37 15.56 -1.51
C GLN A 180 -9.91 16.02 -1.38
N SER A 181 -9.44 16.18 -0.14
CA SER A 181 -8.03 16.47 0.12
C SER A 181 -7.13 15.33 -0.34
N VAL A 182 -6.19 15.65 -1.21
CA VAL A 182 -5.13 14.79 -1.71
C VAL A 182 -3.90 15.07 -0.87
N TYR A 183 -3.55 14.12 -0.01
CA TYR A 183 -2.36 14.19 0.83
C TYR A 183 -1.22 13.46 0.15
N HIS A 184 0.00 13.99 0.23
CA HIS A 184 1.23 13.30 -0.15
C HIS A 184 2.39 13.85 0.69
N ASN A 185 3.47 13.08 0.86
CA ASN A 185 4.67 13.59 1.54
C ASN A 185 5.39 14.60 0.65
N LEU A 186 5.95 15.66 1.24
CA LEU A 186 6.75 16.65 0.52
C LEU A 186 7.88 16.03 -0.32
N GLU A 187 8.49 14.94 0.14
CA GLU A 187 9.49 14.19 -0.63
C GLU A 187 8.92 13.57 -1.93
N THR A 188 7.61 13.31 -1.98
CA THR A 188 6.89 12.74 -3.14
C THR A 188 6.30 13.80 -4.06
N ILE A 189 5.80 14.89 -3.51
CA ILE A 189 5.28 16.03 -4.27
C ILE A 189 6.49 16.85 -4.75
N LYS A 190 7.07 16.52 -5.89
CA LYS A 190 8.16 17.30 -6.48
C LYS A 190 7.71 17.92 -7.79
N ILE A 191 8.21 19.12 -8.08
CA ILE A 191 8.04 19.75 -9.39
C ILE A 191 8.43 18.74 -10.47
N GLY A 192 7.59 18.58 -11.48
CA GLY A 192 7.83 17.59 -12.54
C GLY A 192 7.26 16.19 -12.27
N LYS A 193 6.64 15.95 -11.12
CA LYS A 193 6.01 14.65 -10.80
C LYS A 193 4.51 14.68 -10.98
N ASN A 194 3.98 13.50 -11.29
CA ASN A 194 2.55 13.26 -11.37
C ASN A 194 2.02 12.80 -10.02
N ILE A 195 0.87 13.32 -9.64
CA ILE A 195 0.15 13.01 -8.41
C ILE A 195 -1.24 12.53 -8.77
N ARG A 196 -1.71 11.47 -8.11
CA ARG A 196 -3.04 10.92 -8.35
C ARG A 196 -3.95 11.24 -7.17
N CYS A 197 -5.19 11.60 -7.44
CA CYS A 197 -6.23 11.63 -6.43
C CYS A 197 -6.47 10.20 -5.92
N LEU A 198 -6.30 10.02 -4.61
CA LEU A 198 -6.38 8.72 -3.95
C LEU A 198 -7.81 8.19 -3.80
N ASN A 199 -8.82 9.01 -4.12
CA ASN A 199 -10.20 8.55 -4.25
C ASN A 199 -10.33 7.66 -5.50
N GLU A 200 -10.65 6.38 -5.31
CA GLU A 200 -10.75 5.38 -6.38
C GLU A 200 -11.74 5.75 -7.48
N GLN A 201 -12.85 6.39 -7.13
CA GLN A 201 -13.88 6.79 -8.08
C GLN A 201 -13.44 8.00 -8.91
N CYS A 202 -12.54 8.81 -8.37
CA CYS A 202 -12.01 9.99 -9.05
C CYS A 202 -10.76 9.63 -9.86
N GLY A 203 -9.68 9.21 -9.20
CA GLY A 203 -8.44 8.82 -9.87
C GLY A 203 -7.75 9.90 -10.72
N LYS A 204 -8.16 11.17 -10.61
CA LYS A 204 -7.62 12.29 -11.41
C LYS A 204 -6.12 12.44 -11.20
N ILE A 205 -5.40 12.70 -12.29
CA ILE A 205 -3.95 12.83 -12.31
C ILE A 205 -3.61 14.31 -12.49
N TYR A 206 -2.66 14.78 -11.69
CA TYR A 206 -2.15 16.13 -11.66
C TYR A 206 -0.66 16.12 -11.92
N TYR A 207 -0.15 17.18 -12.52
CA TYR A 207 1.26 17.50 -12.64
C TYR A 207 1.61 18.63 -11.67
N VAL A 208 2.68 18.46 -10.89
CA VAL A 208 3.16 19.50 -9.98
C VAL A 208 3.98 20.51 -10.79
N GLU A 209 3.45 21.72 -10.94
CA GLU A 209 4.13 22.78 -11.68
C GLU A 209 5.09 23.57 -10.80
N ASN A 210 4.65 23.96 -9.61
CA ASN A 210 5.42 24.81 -8.71
C ASN A 210 4.92 24.69 -7.26
N TYR A 211 5.50 25.48 -6.37
CA TYR A 211 5.07 25.68 -4.99
C TYR A 211 4.80 27.15 -4.73
N ILE A 212 3.72 27.44 -4.00
CA ILE A 212 3.39 28.78 -3.48
C ILE A 212 3.04 28.60 -2.01
N ASP A 213 3.77 29.28 -1.11
CA ASP A 213 3.58 29.21 0.34
C ASP A 213 3.47 27.77 0.87
N GLU A 214 4.44 26.92 0.49
CA GLU A 214 4.52 25.48 0.84
C GLU A 214 3.37 24.60 0.31
N LYS A 215 2.44 25.17 -0.46
CA LYS A 215 1.37 24.42 -1.13
C LYS A 215 1.76 24.12 -2.57
N PRO A 216 1.57 22.88 -3.03
CA PRO A 216 1.84 22.55 -4.42
C PRO A 216 0.80 23.19 -5.34
N LEU A 217 1.29 23.93 -6.34
CA LEU A 217 0.49 24.34 -7.48
C LEU A 217 0.44 23.17 -8.47
N VAL A 218 -0.76 22.66 -8.70
CA VAL A 218 -1.00 21.48 -9.52
C VAL A 218 -1.89 21.80 -10.71
N LYS A 219 -1.59 21.19 -11.86
CA LYS A 219 -2.46 21.23 -13.04
C LYS A 219 -2.96 19.83 -13.38
N PRO A 220 -4.26 19.66 -13.72
CA PRO A 220 -4.76 18.38 -14.17
C PRO A 220 -4.08 17.98 -15.49
N ILE A 221 -3.70 16.72 -15.62
CA ILE A 221 -3.17 16.20 -16.88
C ILE A 221 -4.34 15.81 -17.75
N GLN A 222 -4.54 16.58 -18.82
CA GLN A 222 -5.65 16.43 -19.74
C GLN A 222 -5.14 16.39 -21.19
N MET A 223 -5.79 15.57 -22.00
CA MET A 223 -5.64 15.57 -23.44
C MET A 223 -6.63 16.57 -24.03
N LYS A 224 -6.12 17.49 -24.84
CA LYS A 224 -6.93 18.44 -25.59
C LYS A 224 -7.27 17.84 -26.95
N ILE A 225 -8.55 17.82 -27.30
CA ILE A 225 -9.05 17.47 -28.63
C ILE A 225 -9.74 18.70 -29.18
N THR A 226 -9.27 19.23 -30.29
CA THR A 226 -9.92 20.35 -30.98
C THR A 226 -10.90 19.77 -32.00
N CYS A 227 -12.18 20.09 -31.83
CA CYS A 227 -13.26 19.69 -32.73
C CYS A 227 -13.30 20.59 -33.96
N ASP A 228 -13.79 20.07 -35.09
CA ASP A 228 -13.96 20.85 -36.33
C ASP A 228 -14.92 22.05 -36.17
N CYS A 229 -15.84 22.01 -35.20
CA CYS A 229 -16.69 23.14 -34.85
C CYS A 229 -15.96 24.28 -34.10
N GLY A 230 -14.68 24.09 -33.78
CA GLY A 230 -13.83 25.04 -33.06
C GLY A 230 -13.82 24.86 -31.53
N ASN A 231 -14.67 24.00 -30.98
CA ASN A 231 -14.69 23.72 -29.54
C ASN A 231 -13.54 22.80 -29.12
N ASP A 232 -12.97 23.08 -27.95
CA ASP A 232 -11.93 22.25 -27.34
C ASP A 232 -12.52 21.32 -26.28
N ILE A 233 -12.27 20.02 -26.42
CA ILE A 233 -12.67 18.98 -25.47
C ILE A 233 -11.46 18.58 -24.64
N TYR A 234 -11.58 18.62 -23.32
CA TYR A 234 -10.51 18.24 -22.39
C TYR A 234 -10.83 16.91 -21.72
N VAL A 235 -9.96 15.94 -21.93
CA VAL A 235 -10.15 14.56 -21.45
C VAL A 235 -9.10 14.26 -20.39
N ASP A 236 -9.53 14.00 -19.16
CA ASP A 236 -8.59 13.64 -18.10
C ASP A 236 -7.80 12.38 -18.47
N GLN A 237 -6.48 12.39 -18.27
CA GLN A 237 -5.59 11.30 -18.70
C GLN A 237 -6.02 9.91 -18.21
N HIS A 238 -6.52 9.81 -16.98
CA HIS A 238 -6.97 8.54 -16.38
C HIS A 238 -8.26 7.99 -17.03
N LYS A 239 -9.01 8.82 -17.76
CA LYS A 239 -10.22 8.44 -18.52
C LYS A 239 -9.91 8.07 -19.98
N VAL A 240 -8.70 8.37 -20.46
CA VAL A 240 -8.26 8.02 -21.81
C VAL A 240 -8.06 6.50 -21.89
N LYS A 241 -9.09 5.82 -22.37
CA LYS A 241 -9.10 4.36 -22.59
C LYS A 241 -9.29 4.11 -24.09
N GLU A 242 -8.57 3.11 -24.59
CA GLU A 242 -8.73 2.63 -25.96
C GLU A 242 -10.18 2.21 -26.21
N ASN A 243 -10.67 2.46 -27.43
CA ASN A 243 -12.05 2.17 -27.85
C ASN A 243 -13.13 2.91 -27.04
N THR A 244 -12.80 4.09 -26.51
CA THR A 244 -13.76 4.97 -25.85
C THR A 244 -14.13 6.11 -26.77
N TYR A 245 -15.42 6.47 -26.76
CA TYR A 245 -15.95 7.58 -27.54
C TYR A 245 -16.04 8.85 -26.69
N ILE A 246 -15.82 9.99 -27.33
CA ILE A 246 -15.92 11.32 -26.74
C ILE A 246 -16.80 12.15 -27.63
N ASP A 247 -17.88 12.66 -27.05
CA ASP A 247 -18.86 13.47 -27.77
C ASP A 247 -18.52 14.95 -27.60
N CYS A 248 -18.58 15.70 -28.69
CA CYS A 248 -18.56 17.15 -28.68
C CYS A 248 -19.99 17.70 -28.49
N GLU A 249 -20.11 18.91 -27.96
CA GLU A 249 -21.40 19.60 -27.83
C GLU A 249 -22.11 19.85 -29.18
N CYS A 250 -21.37 19.86 -30.29
CA CYS A 250 -21.95 19.98 -31.63
C CYS A 250 -22.58 18.67 -32.18
N GLY A 251 -22.40 17.55 -31.47
CA GLY A 251 -22.85 16.22 -31.87
C GLY A 251 -21.79 15.34 -32.54
N ASP A 252 -20.62 15.90 -32.88
CA ASP A 252 -19.49 15.11 -33.38
C ASP A 252 -18.95 14.13 -32.34
N ARG A 253 -18.45 13.00 -32.80
CA ARG A 253 -18.00 11.90 -31.96
C ARG A 253 -16.61 11.43 -32.32
N TYR A 254 -15.71 11.46 -31.34
CA TYR A 254 -14.30 11.11 -31.47
C TYR A 254 -14.03 9.74 -30.85
N LEU A 255 -13.31 8.86 -31.57
CA LEU A 255 -12.84 7.58 -31.05
C LEU A 255 -11.40 7.72 -30.55
N ILE A 256 -11.14 7.31 -29.31
CA ILE A 256 -9.77 7.16 -28.81
C ILE A 256 -9.21 5.83 -29.32
N ASP A 257 -8.29 5.90 -30.27
CA ASP A 257 -7.55 4.76 -30.82
C ASP A 257 -6.08 4.81 -30.35
N LYS A 258 -5.57 3.70 -29.80
CA LYS A 258 -4.20 3.62 -29.27
C LYS A 258 -3.28 2.96 -30.30
N ARG A 259 -2.41 3.75 -30.93
CA ARG A 259 -1.43 3.25 -31.90
C ARG A 259 -0.02 3.27 -31.34
N TRP A 260 0.75 2.22 -31.65
CA TRP A 260 2.19 2.21 -31.41
C TRP A 260 2.88 3.01 -32.53
N VAL A 261 3.69 4.00 -32.14
CA VAL A 261 4.49 4.81 -33.06
C VAL A 261 5.95 4.69 -32.62
N TYR A 262 6.85 4.44 -33.57
CA TYR A 262 8.29 4.50 -33.34
C TYR A 262 8.88 5.70 -34.07
N ARG A 263 9.86 6.36 -33.45
CA ARG A 263 10.62 7.46 -34.03
C ARG A 263 12.10 7.17 -33.82
N LYS A 264 12.90 7.37 -34.87
CA LYS A 264 14.37 7.40 -34.74
C LYS A 264 14.75 8.76 -34.14
N GLU A 265 15.36 8.77 -32.97
CA GLU A 265 16.00 9.98 -32.44
C GLU A 265 17.23 10.30 -33.31
N THR A 266 17.25 11.51 -33.85
CA THR A 266 18.38 12.12 -34.58
C THR A 266 19.03 13.17 -33.71
#